data_AF-A0A3M7B068-F1
#
_entry.id   AF-A0A3M7B068-F1
#
_cell.length_a   1.000
_cell.length_b   1.000
_cell.length_c   1.000
_cell.angle_alpha   90.00
_cell.angle_beta   90.00
_cell.angle_gamma   90.00
#
_symmetry.space_group_name_H-M   'P 1'
#
loop_
_entity.id
_entity.type
_entity.pdbx_description
1 polymer ?
#
loop_
_entity_poly.entity_id
_entity_poly.type
_entity_poly.pdbx_seq_one_letter_code
_entity_poly.pdbx_strand_id
1 'polypeptide(L)'
;MTSDIWHFHSRDKSAAGIQGPSSRCNRFDDAYIRGFTQRFAEYCDATSPASLTCFSHQAFNLRLDTFCVGAPAYFNQEDGQTKPISLNCRLRKEYNLPDGIPLLQDMPNYRWFDTGNFKVFEEFIRIGENVQSSSSHEGSYPVSSPQDSEKGYSFLIKREWDHNMWHELLQIFSLYNSVEVLRRSTDPKTGMPFFTEEDAKLSKLVILDDIEPGPYFDPWTADTDLPPVKLRDVLNGKETAPQKILVPLVGIANTLWQGDWEQIPCGESPLLHNLTQKVLSFYGIRHSSQTPDRPQKLVMINRKHSRHLLHTDALFDALQARHPEVEMALLDYGTLDFKAQLELDQTTDILVGVHGAGLTH
;
A
#
# COMPACT_ATOMS: atom_id res chain seq x y z
N MET A 1 -11.72 0.90 30.91
CA MET A 1 -11.10 -0.31 30.32
C MET A 1 -10.71 0.00 28.87
N THR A 2 -9.68 0.82 28.66
CA THR A 2 -9.11 1.15 27.34
C THR A 2 -7.82 1.94 27.60
N SER A 3 -6.71 1.23 27.72
CA SER A 3 -5.36 1.80 27.79
C SER A 3 -4.28 0.78 27.41
N ASP A 4 -4.61 -0.52 27.40
CA ASP A 4 -3.63 -1.59 27.15
C ASP A 4 -3.56 -2.06 25.67
N ILE A 5 -4.17 -1.32 24.72
CA ILE A 5 -4.39 -1.80 23.33
C ILE A 5 -3.26 -1.42 22.36
N TRP A 6 -2.28 -0.60 22.77
CA TRP A 6 -1.22 -0.09 21.88
C TRP A 6 0.19 -0.57 22.24
N HIS A 7 0.33 -1.68 22.96
CA HIS A 7 1.65 -2.27 23.20
C HIS A 7 2.04 -3.24 22.08
N PHE A 8 2.71 -2.71 21.05
CA PHE A 8 3.68 -3.51 20.31
C PHE A 8 4.75 -3.95 21.31
N HIS A 9 4.80 -5.24 21.63
CA HIS A 9 5.79 -5.79 22.57
C HIS A 9 7.21 -5.57 22.03
N SER A 10 7.84 -4.48 22.49
CA SER A 10 9.30 -4.35 22.55
C SER A 10 9.81 -5.40 23.54
N ARG A 11 10.48 -6.44 23.05
CA ARG A 11 11.37 -7.22 23.92
C ARG A 11 12.58 -6.36 24.23
N ASP A 12 12.73 -6.04 25.52
CA ASP A 12 13.84 -5.30 26.11
C ASP A 12 15.21 -5.72 25.56
N LYS A 13 15.82 -4.81 24.79
CA LYS A 13 17.25 -4.49 24.94
C LYS A 13 17.40 -2.98 24.82
N SER A 14 17.85 -2.39 25.92
CA SER A 14 18.25 -1.00 26.04
C SER A 14 19.30 -0.63 24.99
N ALA A 15 18.89 0.08 23.94
CA ALA A 15 19.77 0.96 23.19
C ALA A 15 19.35 2.39 23.53
N ALA A 16 19.98 2.93 24.58
CA ALA A 16 19.97 4.36 24.85
C ALA A 16 20.67 5.07 23.67
N GLY A 17 19.86 5.56 22.75
CA GLY A 17 20.27 6.48 21.70
C GLY A 17 19.13 7.47 21.54
N ILE A 18 19.28 8.66 22.12
CA ILE A 18 18.40 9.80 21.91
C ILE A 18 18.48 10.12 20.41
N GLN A 19 17.59 9.54 19.61
CA GLN A 19 17.43 9.95 18.22
C GLN A 19 16.69 11.29 18.24
N GLY A 20 17.36 12.34 17.76
CA GLY A 20 16.83 13.70 17.73
C GLY A 20 15.52 13.83 16.93
N PRO A 21 14.81 14.96 17.04
CA PRO A 21 13.53 15.19 16.36
C PRO A 21 13.56 14.93 14.84
N SER A 22 14.70 15.09 14.18
CA SER A 22 14.88 14.75 12.75
C SER A 22 14.61 13.28 12.45
N SER A 23 15.01 12.36 13.34
CA SER A 23 14.82 10.91 13.12
C SER A 23 13.36 10.48 13.04
N ARG A 24 12.47 11.18 13.74
CA ARG A 24 11.04 10.83 13.77
C ARG A 24 10.33 11.22 12.49
N CYS A 25 10.80 12.27 11.83
CA CYS A 25 10.21 12.75 10.58
C CYS A 25 10.69 11.99 9.35
N ASN A 26 11.84 11.31 9.43
CA ASN A 26 12.40 10.50 8.34
C ASN A 26 11.43 9.45 7.77
N ARG A 27 10.41 9.02 8.54
CA ARG A 27 9.38 8.07 8.08
C ARG A 27 8.39 8.67 7.07
N PHE A 28 8.39 10.00 6.92
CA PHE A 28 7.50 10.74 6.05
C PHE A 28 8.24 11.33 4.83
N ASP A 29 9.53 11.06 4.69
CA ASP A 29 10.38 11.60 3.63
C ASP A 29 11.18 10.50 2.91
N ASP A 30 12.06 10.94 2.01
CA ASP A 30 12.89 10.07 1.18
C ASP A 30 13.80 9.11 1.96
N ALA A 31 14.14 9.43 3.22
CA ALA A 31 14.93 8.54 4.06
C ALA A 31 14.23 7.22 4.33
N TYR A 32 12.88 7.20 4.41
CA TYR A 32 12.11 5.95 4.53
C TYR A 32 12.35 5.05 3.33
N ILE A 33 12.23 5.58 2.11
CA ILE A 33 12.43 4.83 0.86
C ILE A 33 13.88 4.32 0.76
N ARG A 34 14.86 5.20 0.97
CA ARG A 34 16.29 4.83 0.95
C ARG A 34 16.64 3.77 2.00
N GLY A 35 15.93 3.76 3.12
CA GLY A 35 16.10 2.75 4.16
C GLY A 35 15.89 1.32 3.67
N PHE A 36 14.99 1.11 2.70
CA PHE A 36 14.77 -0.19 2.07
C PHE A 36 15.76 -0.49 0.94
N THR A 37 16.14 0.51 0.14
CA THR A 37 17.04 0.30 -1.02
C THR A 37 18.43 -0.20 -0.61
N GLN A 38 18.81 0.01 0.64
CA GLN A 38 20.09 -0.43 1.22
C GLN A 38 20.00 -1.79 1.91
N ARG A 39 18.79 -2.33 2.09
CA ARG A 39 18.55 -3.49 2.96
C ARG A 39 17.50 -4.42 2.36
N PHE A 40 17.98 -5.27 1.46
CA PHE A 40 17.22 -6.36 0.89
C PHE A 40 18.08 -7.61 0.75
N ALA A 41 17.45 -8.77 0.69
CA ALA A 41 18.14 -10.03 0.50
C ALA A 41 17.30 -11.02 -0.31
N GLU A 42 18.00 -11.85 -1.08
CA GLU A 42 17.47 -13.04 -1.74
C GLU A 42 17.31 -14.17 -0.72
N TYR A 43 16.08 -14.68 -0.60
CA TYR A 43 15.69 -15.75 0.32
C TYR A 43 15.85 -17.12 -0.31
N CYS A 44 15.82 -17.24 -1.65
CA CYS A 44 16.03 -18.51 -2.32
C CYS A 44 17.53 -18.80 -2.46
N ASP A 45 17.94 -20.06 -2.30
CA ASP A 45 19.30 -20.45 -2.59
C ASP A 45 19.59 -20.43 -4.10
N ALA A 46 20.89 -20.50 -4.47
CA ALA A 46 21.30 -20.42 -5.87
C ALA A 46 20.85 -21.60 -6.73
N THR A 47 20.32 -22.67 -6.13
CA THR A 47 19.81 -23.85 -6.85
C THR A 47 18.31 -23.76 -7.13
N SER A 48 17.65 -22.76 -6.58
CA SER A 48 16.20 -22.56 -6.73
C SER A 48 15.85 -22.10 -8.14
N PRO A 49 14.83 -22.70 -8.80
CA PRO A 49 14.29 -22.19 -10.06
C PRO A 49 13.63 -20.82 -9.93
N ALA A 50 13.14 -20.47 -8.73
CA ALA A 50 12.58 -19.16 -8.43
C ALA A 50 13.49 -18.31 -7.53
N SER A 51 13.16 -17.03 -7.49
CA SER A 51 13.73 -15.99 -6.64
C SER A 51 12.66 -15.42 -5.73
N LEU A 52 13.08 -14.99 -4.54
CA LEU A 52 12.27 -14.30 -3.55
C LEU A 52 13.17 -13.28 -2.87
N THR A 53 13.06 -12.02 -3.27
CA THR A 53 13.81 -10.93 -2.65
C THR A 53 12.88 -10.12 -1.76
N CYS A 54 13.21 -9.97 -0.48
CA CYS A 54 12.47 -9.08 0.41
C CYS A 54 13.32 -7.89 0.82
N PHE A 55 12.65 -6.75 0.92
CA PHE A 55 13.18 -5.46 1.32
C PHE A 55 12.69 -5.17 2.73
N SER A 56 13.60 -4.80 3.63
CA SER A 56 13.25 -4.57 5.03
C SER A 56 13.88 -3.29 5.54
N HIS A 57 13.09 -2.49 6.25
CA HIS A 57 13.56 -1.30 6.93
C HIS A 57 13.05 -1.28 8.35
N GLN A 58 13.94 -0.95 9.29
CA GLN A 58 13.55 -0.72 10.67
C GLN A 58 12.99 0.70 10.79
N ALA A 59 11.67 0.78 10.74
CA ALA A 59 10.93 2.01 10.93
C ALA A 59 11.02 2.49 12.40
N PHE A 60 10.38 3.64 12.66
CA PHE A 60 10.25 4.20 14.00
C PHE A 60 9.70 3.18 15.01
N ASN A 61 10.13 3.30 16.27
CA ASN A 61 9.85 2.34 17.36
C ASN A 61 10.34 0.90 17.12
N LEU A 62 11.43 0.74 16.36
CA LEU A 62 12.08 -0.55 16.07
C LEU A 62 11.21 -1.52 15.28
N ARG A 63 10.05 -1.09 14.77
CA ARG A 63 9.16 -1.91 13.96
C ARG A 63 9.84 -2.22 12.63
N LEU A 64 9.79 -3.47 12.22
CA LEU A 64 10.37 -3.90 10.96
C LEU A 64 9.29 -3.88 9.88
N ASP A 65 9.40 -2.97 8.92
CA ASP A 65 8.55 -2.94 7.75
C ASP A 65 9.22 -3.78 6.68
N THR A 66 8.46 -4.64 6.00
CA THR A 66 9.00 -5.56 4.99
C THR A 66 7.99 -5.79 3.89
N PHE A 67 8.48 -5.92 2.67
CA PHE A 67 7.72 -6.32 1.49
C PHE A 67 8.60 -7.20 0.59
N CYS A 68 7.99 -7.95 -0.33
CA CYS A 68 8.72 -8.95 -1.11
C CYS A 68 8.35 -8.97 -2.59
N VAL A 69 9.32 -9.34 -3.42
CA VAL A 69 9.14 -9.67 -4.84
C VAL A 69 9.61 -11.09 -5.10
N GLY A 70 8.92 -11.81 -5.98
CA GLY A 70 9.30 -13.19 -6.32
C GLY A 70 9.03 -13.53 -7.78
N ALA A 71 9.85 -14.41 -8.37
CA ALA A 71 9.66 -14.91 -9.74
C ALA A 71 10.45 -16.18 -10.06
N PRO A 72 9.93 -17.08 -10.91
CA PRO A 72 8.57 -17.09 -11.43
C PRO A 72 7.60 -17.70 -10.39
N ALA A 73 6.42 -17.08 -10.25
CA ALA A 73 5.30 -17.58 -9.50
C ALA A 73 4.26 -18.20 -10.43
N TYR A 74 3.73 -19.36 -10.05
CA TYR A 74 2.73 -20.11 -10.80
C TYR A 74 1.38 -20.01 -10.10
N PHE A 75 0.35 -19.62 -10.85
CA PHE A 75 -1.04 -19.58 -10.41
C PHE A 75 -1.67 -20.93 -10.76
N ASN A 76 -1.88 -21.77 -9.74
CA ASN A 76 -2.34 -23.14 -9.96
C ASN A 76 -3.86 -23.18 -10.03
N GLN A 77 -4.40 -23.79 -11.08
CA GLN A 77 -5.83 -24.07 -11.16
C GLN A 77 -6.26 -24.94 -9.96
N GLU A 78 -7.51 -24.78 -9.52
CA GLU A 78 -8.08 -25.42 -8.32
C GLU A 78 -8.08 -26.97 -8.40
N ASP A 79 -6.91 -27.59 -8.24
CA ASP A 79 -6.72 -29.05 -8.17
C ASP A 79 -6.44 -29.49 -6.73
N GLY A 80 -7.29 -29.06 -5.79
CA GLY A 80 -7.22 -29.48 -4.39
C GLY A 80 -5.96 -29.03 -3.64
N GLN A 81 -5.20 -28.08 -4.18
CA GLN A 81 -4.02 -27.52 -3.50
C GLN A 81 -4.45 -26.54 -2.41
N THR A 82 -3.78 -26.59 -1.25
CA THR A 82 -4.09 -25.75 -0.09
C THR A 82 -3.76 -24.27 -0.28
N LYS A 83 -2.89 -23.92 -1.23
CA LYS A 83 -2.56 -22.53 -1.57
C LYS A 83 -2.48 -22.34 -3.10
N PRO A 84 -3.09 -21.27 -3.64
CA PRO A 84 -3.27 -21.06 -5.08
C PRO A 84 -2.01 -20.61 -5.84
N ILE A 85 -1.03 -19.99 -5.16
CA ILE A 85 0.17 -19.44 -5.79
C ILE A 85 1.39 -20.24 -5.33
N SER A 86 2.32 -20.47 -6.24
CA SER A 86 3.39 -21.42 -6.06
C SER A 86 4.73 -20.86 -6.51
N LEU A 87 5.70 -20.84 -5.60
CA LEU A 87 7.04 -20.35 -5.81
C LEU A 87 8.05 -21.47 -5.55
N ASN A 88 8.74 -21.92 -6.60
CA ASN A 88 9.77 -22.98 -6.56
C ASN A 88 11.08 -22.44 -5.95
N CYS A 89 11.01 -22.11 -4.67
CA CYS A 89 12.06 -21.45 -3.92
C CYS A 89 12.48 -22.34 -2.74
N ARG A 90 13.73 -22.79 -2.77
CA ARG A 90 14.37 -23.40 -1.61
C ARG A 90 14.96 -22.31 -0.74
N LEU A 91 14.35 -22.12 0.42
CA LEU A 91 14.77 -21.10 1.36
C LEU A 91 16.21 -21.34 1.83
N ARG A 92 17.01 -20.27 1.84
CA ARG A 92 18.32 -20.24 2.47
C ARG A 92 18.16 -20.51 3.96
N LYS A 93 19.19 -21.15 4.53
CA LYS A 93 19.29 -21.33 5.98
C LYS A 93 19.45 -19.97 6.67
N GLU A 94 18.90 -19.87 7.88
CA GLU A 94 18.77 -18.64 8.66
C GLU A 94 20.07 -17.84 8.81
N TYR A 95 21.20 -18.52 9.00
CA TYR A 95 22.52 -17.90 9.19
C TYR A 95 23.16 -17.31 7.91
N ASN A 96 22.50 -17.41 6.75
CA ASN A 96 23.00 -16.88 5.48
C ASN A 96 22.36 -15.54 5.09
N LEU A 97 21.43 -15.01 5.89
CA LEU A 97 20.81 -13.72 5.63
C LEU A 97 21.62 -12.57 6.27
N PRO A 98 21.71 -11.40 5.62
CA PRO A 98 22.36 -10.22 6.20
C PRO A 98 21.71 -9.78 7.52
N ASP A 99 22.50 -9.15 8.38
CA ASP A 99 22.05 -8.69 9.70
C ASP A 99 20.80 -7.80 9.60
N GLY A 100 19.76 -8.25 10.32
CA GLY A 100 18.51 -7.54 10.48
C GLY A 100 17.54 -7.62 9.29
N ILE A 101 17.80 -8.51 8.33
CA ILE A 101 16.76 -9.06 7.47
C ILE A 101 16.02 -10.15 8.27
N PRO A 102 14.69 -10.11 8.39
CA PRO A 102 13.96 -11.11 9.16
C PRO A 102 13.87 -12.43 8.39
N LEU A 103 13.75 -13.55 9.11
CA LEU A 103 13.32 -14.79 8.45
C LEU A 103 11.89 -14.64 7.94
N LEU A 104 11.55 -15.40 6.91
CA LEU A 104 10.20 -15.34 6.33
C LEU A 104 9.12 -15.67 7.37
N GLN A 105 9.40 -16.65 8.25
CA GLN A 105 8.53 -17.04 9.37
C GLN A 105 8.46 -15.99 10.50
N ASP A 106 9.43 -15.09 10.56
CA ASP A 106 9.52 -14.02 11.57
C ASP A 106 8.95 -12.70 11.05
N MET A 107 8.39 -12.69 9.83
CA MET A 107 7.72 -11.49 9.32
C MET A 107 6.58 -11.09 10.27
N PRO A 108 6.41 -9.78 10.54
CA PRO A 108 5.40 -9.34 11.48
C PRO A 108 3.99 -9.78 11.06
N ASN A 109 3.35 -10.55 11.92
CA ASN A 109 1.92 -10.69 11.91
C ASN A 109 1.33 -9.52 12.70
N TYR A 110 0.72 -8.55 11.99
CA TYR A 110 0.11 -7.38 12.59
C TYR A 110 -1.19 -7.70 13.36
N ARG A 111 -1.71 -8.95 13.25
CA ARG A 111 -2.87 -9.53 13.95
C ARG A 111 -4.22 -8.83 13.73
N TRP A 112 -4.23 -7.76 12.93
CA TRP A 112 -5.42 -6.97 12.63
C TRP A 112 -5.72 -7.12 11.15
N PHE A 113 -7.01 -7.21 10.83
CA PHE A 113 -7.54 -7.24 9.46
C PHE A 113 -7.08 -8.41 8.57
N ASP A 114 -6.36 -9.39 9.15
CA ASP A 114 -5.81 -10.55 8.45
C ASP A 114 -5.11 -10.19 7.13
N THR A 115 -4.34 -9.10 7.10
CA THR A 115 -3.65 -8.61 5.88
C THR A 115 -2.12 -8.69 6.00
N GLY A 116 -1.43 -8.23 4.95
CA GLY A 116 0.01 -8.02 4.90
C GLY A 116 0.80 -9.26 4.51
N ASN A 117 2.13 -9.09 4.45
CA ASN A 117 3.05 -10.12 3.96
C ASN A 117 2.85 -11.47 4.65
N PHE A 118 2.81 -11.48 5.99
CA PHE A 118 2.60 -12.71 6.76
C PHE A 118 1.36 -13.47 6.26
N LYS A 119 0.24 -12.79 6.09
CA LYS A 119 -1.03 -13.39 5.68
C LYS A 119 -1.04 -13.84 4.23
N VAL A 120 -0.45 -13.05 3.33
CA VAL A 120 -0.32 -13.43 1.92
C VAL A 120 0.55 -14.69 1.77
N PHE A 121 1.68 -14.76 2.47
CA PHE A 121 2.52 -15.95 2.47
C PHE A 121 1.86 -17.14 3.19
N GLU A 122 1.12 -16.89 4.27
CA GLU A 122 0.40 -17.94 5.01
C GLU A 122 -0.72 -18.57 4.19
N GLU A 123 -1.52 -17.78 3.50
CA GLU A 123 -2.78 -18.25 2.90
C GLU A 123 -2.68 -18.48 1.38
N PHE A 124 -1.85 -17.68 0.68
CA PHE A 124 -1.88 -17.65 -0.80
C PHE A 124 -0.65 -18.25 -1.46
N ILE A 125 0.53 -18.16 -0.83
CA ILE A 125 1.80 -18.54 -1.46
C ILE A 125 2.37 -19.81 -0.81
N ARG A 126 2.60 -20.82 -1.65
CA ARG A 126 3.36 -22.03 -1.31
C ARG A 126 4.81 -21.86 -1.74
N ILE A 127 5.73 -22.03 -0.80
CA ILE A 127 7.18 -21.99 -1.01
C ILE A 127 7.75 -23.38 -0.72
N GLY A 128 8.51 -23.95 -1.65
CA GLY A 128 9.18 -25.23 -1.44
C GLY A 128 9.72 -25.87 -2.72
N GLU A 129 10.49 -26.94 -2.58
CA GLU A 129 10.94 -27.80 -3.68
C GLU A 129 9.78 -28.70 -4.18
N ASN A 130 9.75 -29.02 -5.48
CA ASN A 130 8.74 -29.89 -6.12
C ASN A 130 7.31 -29.37 -6.03
N VAL A 131 7.15 -28.05 -6.04
CA VAL A 131 5.87 -27.43 -6.38
C VAL A 131 5.66 -27.68 -7.87
N GLN A 132 5.09 -28.86 -8.18
CA GLN A 132 4.86 -29.34 -9.54
C GLN A 132 4.16 -28.24 -10.35
N SER A 133 4.82 -27.83 -11.43
CA SER A 133 4.19 -27.19 -12.57
C SER A 133 3.25 -28.22 -13.21
N SER A 134 2.08 -28.39 -12.61
CA SER A 134 0.98 -29.10 -13.25
C SER A 134 0.56 -28.27 -14.47
N SER A 135 0.97 -28.79 -15.62
CA SER A 135 0.59 -28.43 -16.99
C SER A 135 1.48 -27.47 -17.79
N SER A 136 2.45 -28.08 -18.49
CA SER A 136 2.52 -27.91 -19.93
C SER A 136 1.21 -28.43 -20.57
N HIS A 137 0.14 -27.63 -20.57
CA HIS A 137 -1.04 -27.92 -21.39
C HIS A 137 -0.84 -27.32 -22.78
N GLU A 138 -0.59 -28.21 -23.74
CA GLU A 138 -0.94 -28.03 -25.14
C GLU A 138 -2.44 -27.69 -25.22
N GLY A 139 -2.74 -26.41 -25.24
CA GLY A 139 -4.10 -25.85 -25.33
C GLY A 139 -3.99 -24.43 -25.82
N SER A 140 -3.82 -24.29 -27.13
CA SER A 140 -3.61 -23.03 -27.84
C SER A 140 -4.77 -22.04 -27.67
N TYR A 141 -4.52 -20.97 -26.93
CA TYR A 141 -5.12 -19.63 -27.07
C TYR A 141 -3.98 -18.61 -26.94
N PRO A 142 -4.04 -17.44 -27.62
CA PRO A 142 -2.85 -16.70 -28.02
C PRO A 142 -2.06 -16.24 -26.79
N VAL A 143 -1.04 -17.03 -26.50
CA VAL A 143 0.11 -16.65 -25.69
C VAL A 143 0.74 -15.49 -26.44
N SER A 144 0.46 -14.26 -25.98
CA SER A 144 1.42 -13.18 -26.10
C SER A 144 2.79 -13.78 -25.76
N SER A 145 3.74 -13.59 -26.66
CA SER A 145 4.98 -14.35 -26.79
C SER A 145 5.62 -14.76 -25.45
N PRO A 146 6.41 -15.85 -25.36
CA PRO A 146 7.10 -16.25 -24.12
C PRO A 146 7.90 -15.13 -23.42
N GLN A 147 8.23 -14.05 -24.14
CA GLN A 147 8.88 -12.85 -23.63
C GLN A 147 7.94 -11.86 -22.91
N ASP A 148 6.63 -11.93 -23.14
CA ASP A 148 5.63 -11.03 -22.52
C ASP A 148 5.20 -11.53 -21.14
N SER A 149 5.23 -12.84 -20.87
CA SER A 149 4.93 -13.42 -19.54
C SER A 149 6.03 -13.20 -18.50
N GLU A 150 7.23 -12.80 -18.92
CA GLU A 150 8.37 -12.50 -18.05
C GLU A 150 8.41 -11.03 -17.57
N LYS A 151 7.60 -10.16 -18.18
CA LYS A 151 7.59 -8.71 -17.91
C LYS A 151 6.37 -8.29 -17.12
N GLY A 152 6.53 -7.24 -16.32
CA GLY A 152 5.47 -6.76 -15.43
C GLY A 152 5.32 -7.59 -14.17
N TYR A 153 4.49 -7.10 -13.26
CA TYR A 153 4.28 -7.65 -11.93
C TYR A 153 2.79 -7.90 -11.65
N SER A 154 2.51 -9.01 -10.97
CA SER A 154 1.26 -9.23 -10.26
C SER A 154 1.36 -8.64 -8.86
N PHE A 155 0.72 -7.49 -8.63
CA PHE A 155 0.63 -6.88 -7.30
C PHE A 155 -0.44 -7.63 -6.50
N LEU A 156 -0.01 -8.43 -5.53
CA LEU A 156 -0.88 -9.31 -4.76
C LEU A 156 -1.48 -8.53 -3.59
N ILE A 157 -2.74 -8.13 -3.71
CA ILE A 157 -3.42 -7.26 -2.73
C ILE A 157 -4.47 -8.04 -1.95
N LYS A 158 -4.24 -8.22 -0.64
CA LYS A 158 -5.26 -8.68 0.32
C LYS A 158 -5.70 -7.49 1.17
N ARG A 159 -6.93 -7.01 1.00
CA ARG A 159 -7.37 -5.76 1.63
C ARG A 159 -7.68 -5.92 3.12
N GLU A 160 -7.44 -4.86 3.88
CA GLU A 160 -7.66 -4.78 5.33
C GLU A 160 -9.13 -4.79 5.75
N TRP A 161 -9.92 -3.88 5.18
CA TRP A 161 -11.28 -3.66 5.62
C TRP A 161 -12.10 -3.05 4.48
N ASP A 162 -13.36 -3.42 4.39
CA ASP A 162 -14.27 -2.97 3.37
C ASP A 162 -14.67 -1.50 3.59
N HIS A 163 -14.63 -0.72 2.51
CA HIS A 163 -15.23 0.61 2.41
C HIS A 163 -14.73 1.70 3.39
N ASN A 164 -13.62 1.47 4.10
CA ASN A 164 -12.98 2.49 4.92
C ASN A 164 -11.89 3.23 4.15
N MET A 165 -12.22 4.44 3.71
CA MET A 165 -11.36 5.31 2.91
C MET A 165 -9.95 5.53 3.49
N TRP A 166 -9.84 5.67 4.82
CA TRP A 166 -8.55 5.86 5.46
C TRP A 166 -7.67 4.62 5.31
N HIS A 167 -8.21 3.43 5.60
CA HIS A 167 -7.45 2.19 5.41
C HIS A 167 -7.11 1.93 3.95
N GLU A 168 -8.02 2.23 3.03
CA GLU A 168 -7.77 2.09 1.60
C GLU A 168 -6.63 3.00 1.13
N LEU A 169 -6.66 4.29 1.50
CA LEU A 169 -5.58 5.25 1.19
C LEU A 169 -4.23 4.79 1.73
N LEU A 170 -4.18 4.28 2.97
CA LEU A 170 -2.93 3.84 3.57
C LEU A 170 -2.34 2.59 2.90
N GLN A 171 -3.20 1.67 2.46
CA GLN A 171 -2.76 0.51 1.68
C GLN A 171 -2.27 0.92 0.30
N ILE A 172 -2.97 1.84 -0.37
CA ILE A 172 -2.55 2.46 -1.63
C ILE A 172 -1.18 3.12 -1.46
N PHE A 173 -1.01 3.93 -0.42
CA PHE A 173 0.26 4.60 -0.12
C PHE A 173 1.40 3.60 0.15
N SER A 174 1.11 2.50 0.87
CA SER A 174 2.08 1.43 1.10
C SER A 174 2.49 0.71 -0.19
N LEU A 175 1.56 0.49 -1.14
CA LEU A 175 1.88 -0.02 -2.47
C LEU A 175 2.78 0.96 -3.23
N TYR A 176 2.42 2.25 -3.28
CA TYR A 176 3.23 3.28 -3.93
C TYR A 176 4.66 3.33 -3.40
N ASN A 177 4.82 3.28 -2.08
CA ASN A 177 6.15 3.27 -1.47
C ASN A 177 6.93 1.99 -1.84
N SER A 178 6.25 0.85 -1.95
CA SER A 178 6.88 -0.41 -2.37
C SER A 178 7.39 -0.33 -3.82
N VAL A 179 6.56 0.19 -4.73
CA VAL A 179 6.94 0.41 -6.14
C VAL A 179 8.10 1.41 -6.24
N GLU A 180 8.07 2.48 -5.46
CA GLU A 180 9.13 3.49 -5.44
C GLU A 180 10.47 2.93 -4.95
N VAL A 181 10.45 2.06 -3.92
CA VAL A 181 11.66 1.33 -3.51
C VAL A 181 12.18 0.46 -4.66
N LEU A 182 11.31 -0.24 -5.39
CA LEU A 182 11.74 -1.10 -6.51
C LEU A 182 12.29 -0.31 -7.69
N ARG A 183 11.71 0.86 -8.02
CA ARG A 183 12.24 1.79 -9.05
C ARG A 183 13.64 2.29 -8.73
N ARG A 184 13.98 2.39 -7.44
CA ARG A 184 15.27 2.93 -6.96
C ARG A 184 16.28 1.87 -6.51
N SER A 185 15.85 0.62 -6.41
CA SER A 185 16.72 -0.49 -6.03
C SER A 185 17.24 -1.18 -7.28
N THR A 186 18.55 -1.38 -7.33
CA THR A 186 19.20 -2.12 -8.43
C THR A 186 19.20 -3.61 -8.13
N ASP A 187 18.67 -4.41 -9.04
CA ASP A 187 18.78 -5.87 -8.99
C ASP A 187 20.24 -6.28 -9.27
N PRO A 188 20.92 -6.93 -8.30
CA PRO A 188 22.31 -7.36 -8.48
C PRO A 188 22.51 -8.34 -9.64
N LYS A 189 21.47 -9.07 -10.07
CA LYS A 189 21.56 -10.07 -11.15
C LYS A 189 21.56 -9.42 -12.53
N THR A 190 20.77 -8.36 -12.71
CA THR A 190 20.55 -7.72 -14.02
C THR A 190 21.27 -6.38 -14.15
N GLY A 191 21.64 -5.73 -13.03
CA GLY A 191 22.20 -4.38 -13.02
C GLY A 191 21.17 -3.28 -13.32
N MET A 192 19.89 -3.63 -13.43
CA MET A 192 18.77 -2.73 -13.72
C MET A 192 17.91 -2.50 -12.48
N PRO A 193 17.07 -1.45 -12.44
CA PRO A 193 16.04 -1.33 -11.41
C PRO A 193 15.15 -2.58 -11.35
N PHE A 194 14.66 -2.94 -10.17
CA PHE A 194 13.71 -4.05 -10.04
C PHE A 194 12.42 -3.79 -10.82
N PHE A 195 11.94 -2.53 -10.82
CA PHE A 195 10.71 -2.11 -11.48
C PHE A 195 10.98 -0.97 -12.45
N THR A 196 10.64 -1.18 -13.73
CA THR A 196 10.83 -0.22 -14.82
C THR A 196 9.49 0.31 -15.34
N GLU A 197 9.53 1.33 -16.20
CA GLU A 197 8.32 1.83 -16.89
C GLU A 197 7.73 0.80 -17.85
N GLU A 198 8.55 -0.10 -18.39
CA GLU A 198 8.09 -1.25 -19.18
C GLU A 198 7.35 -2.27 -18.31
N ASP A 199 7.84 -2.51 -17.09
CA ASP A 199 7.13 -3.36 -16.13
C ASP A 199 5.79 -2.74 -15.72
N ALA A 200 5.74 -1.43 -15.51
CA ALA A 200 4.52 -0.72 -15.12
C ALA A 200 3.35 -0.99 -16.09
N LYS A 201 3.61 -0.88 -17.39
CA LYS A 201 2.61 -1.07 -18.47
C LYS A 201 2.03 -2.48 -18.56
N LEU A 202 2.72 -3.47 -17.99
CA LEU A 202 2.35 -4.88 -18.03
C LEU A 202 1.94 -5.42 -16.65
N SER A 203 2.07 -4.59 -15.61
CA SER A 203 1.75 -4.97 -14.25
C SER A 203 0.25 -4.93 -14.01
N LYS A 204 -0.27 -5.85 -13.20
CA LYS A 204 -1.69 -5.94 -12.85
C LYS A 204 -1.85 -6.06 -11.35
N LEU A 205 -2.94 -5.49 -10.84
CA LEU A 205 -3.38 -5.75 -9.48
C LEU A 205 -4.16 -7.05 -9.46
N VAL A 206 -3.73 -7.99 -8.62
CA VAL A 206 -4.41 -9.26 -8.37
C VAL A 206 -5.00 -9.20 -6.97
N ILE A 207 -6.32 -9.06 -6.90
CA ILE A 207 -7.07 -8.95 -5.64
C ILE A 207 -7.28 -10.36 -5.09
N LEU A 208 -6.80 -10.58 -3.86
CA LEU A 208 -6.75 -11.89 -3.21
C LEU A 208 -8.02 -12.21 -2.39
N ASP A 209 -8.83 -11.20 -2.10
CA ASP A 209 -10.09 -11.33 -1.37
C ASP A 209 -11.31 -11.23 -2.31
N ASP A 210 -12.49 -11.56 -1.79
CA ASP A 210 -13.76 -11.51 -2.53
C ASP A 210 -14.58 -10.22 -2.27
N ILE A 211 -13.97 -9.21 -1.63
CA ILE A 211 -14.66 -7.94 -1.35
C ILE A 211 -14.92 -7.23 -2.69
N GLU A 212 -16.04 -6.52 -2.84
CA GLU A 212 -16.22 -5.72 -4.06
C GLU A 212 -15.41 -4.42 -4.00
N PRO A 213 -14.99 -3.85 -5.15
CA PRO A 213 -14.38 -2.52 -5.18
C PRO A 213 -15.23 -1.47 -4.45
N GLY A 214 -14.59 -0.69 -3.58
CA GLY A 214 -15.22 0.45 -2.92
C GLY A 214 -15.20 1.71 -3.81
N PRO A 215 -15.79 2.82 -3.34
CA PRO A 215 -15.80 4.09 -4.09
C PRO A 215 -14.42 4.77 -4.17
N TYR A 216 -13.41 4.27 -3.46
CA TYR A 216 -12.04 4.82 -3.43
C TYR A 216 -11.01 3.87 -4.07
N PHE A 217 -11.48 2.97 -4.93
CA PHE A 217 -10.65 1.86 -5.43
C PHE A 217 -9.77 2.25 -6.62
N ASP A 218 -10.20 3.17 -7.48
CA ASP A 218 -9.47 3.51 -8.71
C ASP A 218 -8.00 3.94 -8.51
N PRO A 219 -7.60 4.69 -7.46
CA PRO A 219 -6.20 5.10 -7.29
C PRO A 219 -5.22 3.94 -7.08
N TRP A 220 -5.70 2.74 -6.78
CA TRP A 220 -4.89 1.53 -6.76
C TRP A 220 -4.22 1.24 -8.11
N THR A 221 -4.84 1.64 -9.23
CA THR A 221 -4.34 1.34 -10.58
C THR A 221 -3.41 2.40 -11.14
N ALA A 222 -3.09 3.49 -10.43
CA ALA A 222 -2.35 4.59 -11.07
C ALA A 222 -0.86 4.30 -11.34
N ASP A 223 -0.32 3.15 -10.92
CA ASP A 223 0.99 2.64 -11.40
C ASP A 223 0.88 1.75 -12.63
N THR A 224 -0.30 1.23 -12.97
CA THR A 224 -0.46 0.22 -14.02
C THR A 224 -1.35 0.67 -15.17
N ASP A 225 -2.31 1.57 -14.92
CA ASP A 225 -3.41 1.94 -15.81
C ASP A 225 -4.25 0.74 -16.32
N LEU A 226 -4.11 -0.42 -15.67
CA LEU A 226 -4.83 -1.65 -15.98
C LEU A 226 -5.86 -1.98 -14.90
N PRO A 227 -7.05 -2.49 -15.30
CA PRO A 227 -8.09 -2.84 -14.34
C PRO A 227 -7.63 -3.97 -13.40
N PRO A 228 -8.00 -3.93 -12.11
CA PRO A 228 -7.67 -5.01 -11.18
C PRO A 228 -8.41 -6.28 -11.54
N VAL A 229 -7.76 -7.42 -11.35
CA VAL A 229 -8.33 -8.75 -11.60
C VAL A 229 -8.50 -9.50 -10.29
N LYS A 230 -9.56 -10.31 -10.18
CA LYS A 230 -9.73 -11.19 -9.01
C LYS A 230 -8.86 -12.43 -9.19
N LEU A 231 -8.25 -12.91 -8.10
CA LEU A 231 -7.41 -14.11 -8.13
C LEU A 231 -8.17 -15.30 -8.76
N ARG A 232 -9.44 -15.50 -8.40
CA ARG A 232 -10.29 -16.56 -8.97
C ARG A 232 -10.39 -16.54 -10.49
N ASP A 233 -10.35 -15.37 -11.11
CA ASP A 233 -10.46 -15.25 -12.57
C ASP A 233 -9.11 -15.58 -13.23
N VAL A 234 -7.99 -15.30 -12.55
CA VAL A 234 -6.66 -15.77 -12.95
C VAL A 234 -6.56 -17.30 -12.84
N LEU A 235 -7.00 -17.88 -11.72
CA LEU A 235 -6.95 -19.34 -11.50
C LEU A 235 -7.84 -20.11 -12.50
N ASN A 236 -8.98 -19.54 -12.89
CA ASN A 236 -9.89 -20.13 -13.88
C ASN A 236 -9.48 -19.86 -15.33
N GLY A 237 -8.34 -19.20 -15.57
CA GLY A 237 -7.85 -18.86 -16.91
C GLY A 237 -8.71 -17.85 -17.67
N LYS A 238 -9.61 -17.12 -16.98
CA LYS A 238 -10.38 -16.02 -17.57
C LYS A 238 -9.54 -14.75 -17.73
N GLU A 239 -8.57 -14.58 -16.84
CA GLU A 239 -7.62 -13.48 -16.84
C GLU A 239 -6.18 -13.99 -16.81
N THR A 240 -5.26 -13.19 -17.36
CA THR A 240 -3.82 -13.45 -17.30
C THR A 240 -3.16 -12.56 -16.25
N ALA A 241 -2.11 -13.06 -15.61
CA ALA A 241 -1.33 -12.33 -14.60
C ALA A 241 0.17 -12.59 -14.81
N PRO A 242 1.05 -11.57 -14.69
CA PRO A 242 2.49 -11.75 -14.77
C PRO A 242 3.03 -12.74 -13.73
N GLN A 243 4.06 -13.50 -14.09
CA GLN A 243 4.66 -14.49 -13.18
C GLN A 243 5.58 -13.86 -12.12
N LYS A 244 5.98 -12.60 -12.29
CA LYS A 244 6.67 -11.87 -11.23
C LYS A 244 5.62 -11.31 -10.28
N ILE A 245 5.76 -11.59 -8.98
CA ILE A 245 4.81 -11.13 -7.95
C ILE A 245 5.43 -10.04 -7.09
N LEU A 246 4.61 -9.10 -6.63
CA LEU A 246 4.91 -8.16 -5.57
C LEU A 246 3.88 -8.37 -4.45
N VAL A 247 4.37 -8.68 -3.25
CA VAL A 247 3.59 -8.56 -2.02
C VAL A 247 4.03 -7.25 -1.35
N PRO A 248 3.20 -6.20 -1.39
CA PRO A 248 3.63 -4.86 -1.00
C PRO A 248 3.73 -4.69 0.52
N LEU A 249 4.21 -3.53 0.95
CA LEU A 249 4.05 -3.05 2.31
C LEU A 249 2.56 -3.06 2.68
N VAL A 250 2.27 -3.32 3.96
CA VAL A 250 0.89 -3.38 4.46
C VAL A 250 0.39 -1.98 4.88
N GLY A 251 -0.91 -1.70 4.74
CA GLY A 251 -1.49 -0.39 5.07
C GLY A 251 -1.55 -0.10 6.56
N ILE A 252 -1.78 -1.10 7.42
CA ILE A 252 -1.82 -0.94 8.87
C ILE A 252 -0.44 -0.58 9.44
N ALA A 253 0.61 -0.94 8.71
CA ALA A 253 1.97 -0.52 9.01
C ALA A 253 2.34 0.77 8.27
N ASN A 254 1.42 1.48 7.62
CA ASN A 254 1.78 2.72 6.97
C ASN A 254 2.33 3.74 7.97
N THR A 255 3.26 4.60 7.54
CA THR A 255 3.92 5.56 8.43
C THR A 255 2.96 6.63 8.94
N LEU A 256 1.87 6.92 8.23
CA LEU A 256 0.83 7.87 8.66
C LEU A 256 -0.01 7.35 9.85
N TRP A 257 -0.04 6.04 10.11
CA TRP A 257 -0.60 5.51 11.37
C TRP A 257 0.29 5.83 12.58
N GLN A 258 1.53 6.24 12.38
CA GLN A 258 2.47 6.42 13.47
C GLN A 258 2.37 7.82 14.05
N GLY A 259 1.57 7.96 15.11
CA GLY A 259 1.37 9.23 15.80
C GLY A 259 0.34 10.12 15.11
N ASP A 260 -0.63 9.52 14.42
CA ASP A 260 -1.87 10.15 13.97
C ASP A 260 -2.66 10.82 15.11
N TRP A 261 -2.46 10.37 16.35
CA TRP A 261 -3.05 10.96 17.56
C TRP A 261 -2.15 11.99 18.26
N GLU A 262 -0.93 12.21 17.78
CA GLU A 262 0.06 13.08 18.43
C GLU A 262 0.38 14.29 17.54
N GLN A 263 0.56 15.46 18.15
CA GLN A 263 1.13 16.59 17.42
C GLN A 263 2.63 16.35 17.23
N ILE A 264 3.01 15.94 16.03
CA ILE A 264 4.41 15.73 15.67
C ILE A 264 4.93 17.01 14.99
N PRO A 265 6.08 17.58 15.42
CA PRO A 265 6.64 18.79 14.84
C PRO A 265 7.38 18.50 13.51
N CYS A 266 6.79 17.68 12.65
CA CYS A 266 7.26 17.49 11.28
C CYS A 266 6.63 18.56 10.38
N GLY A 267 7.39 19.03 9.39
CA GLY A 267 6.86 19.91 8.35
C GLY A 267 6.12 19.11 7.28
N GLU A 268 6.28 19.53 6.02
CA GLU A 268 5.70 18.82 4.87
C GLU A 268 6.31 17.42 4.70
N SER A 269 5.48 16.47 4.29
CA SER A 269 5.90 15.12 3.92
C SER A 269 6.10 15.04 2.40
N PRO A 270 7.34 14.87 1.90
CA PRO A 270 7.57 14.66 0.47
C PRO A 270 6.88 13.40 -0.07
N LEU A 271 6.79 12.33 0.74
CA LEU A 271 6.12 11.10 0.32
C LEU A 271 4.60 11.29 0.14
N LEU A 272 3.96 11.94 1.12
CA LEU A 272 2.53 12.26 1.02
C LEU A 272 2.28 13.24 -0.14
N HIS A 273 3.12 14.26 -0.29
CA HIS A 273 3.03 15.18 -1.42
C HIS A 273 3.07 14.44 -2.77
N ASN A 274 4.04 13.54 -2.96
CA ASN A 274 4.17 12.77 -4.20
C ASN A 274 2.95 11.87 -4.45
N LEU A 275 2.41 11.22 -3.41
CA LEU A 275 1.17 10.46 -3.51
C LEU A 275 0.01 11.35 -3.95
N THR A 276 -0.20 12.49 -3.30
CA THR A 276 -1.27 13.43 -3.62
C THR A 276 -1.15 13.91 -5.07
N GLN A 277 0.04 14.30 -5.51
CA GLN A 277 0.30 14.69 -6.90
C GLN A 277 -0.09 13.58 -7.88
N LYS A 278 0.29 12.34 -7.56
CA LYS A 278 -0.01 11.18 -8.40
C LYS A 278 -1.50 10.90 -8.50
N VAL A 279 -2.22 10.92 -7.37
CA VAL A 279 -3.68 10.71 -7.34
C VAL A 279 -4.41 11.82 -8.09
N LEU A 280 -4.04 13.09 -7.88
CA LEU A 280 -4.63 14.21 -8.63
C LEU A 280 -4.38 14.09 -10.13
N SER A 281 -3.15 13.72 -10.52
CA SER A 281 -2.80 13.50 -11.93
C SER A 281 -3.60 12.37 -12.55
N PHE A 282 -3.82 11.27 -11.83
CA PHE A 282 -4.63 10.13 -12.28
C PHE A 282 -6.06 10.56 -12.62
N TYR A 283 -6.67 11.42 -11.80
CA TYR A 283 -8.01 11.95 -12.07
C TYR A 283 -8.05 13.13 -13.06
N GLY A 284 -6.89 13.60 -13.52
CA GLY A 284 -6.75 14.78 -14.37
C GLY A 284 -7.09 16.09 -13.65
N ILE A 285 -7.01 16.12 -12.32
CA ILE A 285 -7.29 17.29 -11.50
C ILE A 285 -6.05 18.20 -11.48
N ARG A 286 -6.24 19.47 -11.80
CA ARG A 286 -5.17 20.47 -11.76
C ARG A 286 -5.11 21.10 -10.37
N HIS A 287 -3.90 21.45 -9.94
CA HIS A 287 -3.73 22.30 -8.76
C HIS A 287 -4.49 23.61 -8.96
N SER A 288 -5.31 23.93 -7.99
CA SER A 288 -5.94 25.24 -7.90
C SER A 288 -4.86 26.29 -7.71
N SER A 289 -4.70 27.20 -8.68
CA SER A 289 -3.97 28.44 -8.43
C SER A 289 -4.84 29.28 -7.52
N GLN A 290 -4.54 29.30 -6.21
CA GLN A 290 -5.23 30.20 -5.29
C GLN A 290 -5.07 31.63 -5.79
N THR A 291 -6.17 32.25 -6.19
CA THR A 291 -6.18 33.68 -6.53
C THR A 291 -6.10 34.47 -5.23
N PRO A 292 -5.16 35.43 -5.08
CA PRO A 292 -4.89 36.10 -3.80
C PRO A 292 -6.09 36.82 -3.16
N ASP A 293 -7.10 37.18 -3.96
CA ASP A 293 -8.20 38.06 -3.55
C ASP A 293 -9.58 37.37 -3.46
N ARG A 294 -9.64 36.04 -3.39
CA ARG A 294 -10.93 35.33 -3.21
C ARG A 294 -11.32 35.24 -1.72
N PRO A 295 -12.63 35.25 -1.39
CA PRO A 295 -13.07 34.90 -0.05
C PRO A 295 -12.53 33.54 0.38
N GLN A 296 -12.12 33.43 1.64
CA GLN A 296 -11.67 32.17 2.23
C GLN A 296 -12.82 31.16 2.15
N LYS A 297 -12.55 29.96 1.63
CA LYS A 297 -13.55 28.89 1.54
C LYS A 297 -13.31 27.82 2.62
N LEU A 298 -14.34 27.58 3.43
CA LEU A 298 -14.36 26.52 4.43
C LEU A 298 -15.39 25.46 4.04
N VAL A 299 -14.97 24.20 4.01
CA VAL A 299 -15.87 23.06 3.84
C VAL A 299 -15.86 22.22 5.10
N MET A 300 -17.05 21.96 5.64
CA MET A 300 -17.26 21.05 6.75
C MET A 300 -17.91 19.78 6.23
N ILE A 301 -17.25 18.64 6.47
CA ILE A 301 -17.77 17.33 6.06
C ILE A 301 -18.88 16.89 7.02
N ASN A 302 -20.10 16.82 6.50
CA ASN A 302 -21.30 16.38 7.21
C ASN A 302 -21.47 14.86 7.12
N ARG A 303 -20.86 14.12 8.04
CA ARG A 303 -21.02 12.67 8.11
C ARG A 303 -22.43 12.29 8.57
N LYS A 304 -23.21 11.62 7.72
CA LYS A 304 -24.59 11.21 8.05
C LYS A 304 -24.71 9.90 8.84
N HIS A 305 -23.67 9.06 8.83
CA HIS A 305 -23.74 7.71 9.38
C HIS A 305 -22.96 7.58 10.70
N SER A 306 -21.65 7.36 10.61
CA SER A 306 -20.78 7.10 11.76
C SER A 306 -19.86 8.28 12.06
N ARG A 307 -19.43 8.41 13.32
CA ARG A 307 -18.43 9.41 13.77
C ARG A 307 -18.81 10.84 13.33
N HIS A 308 -19.99 11.30 13.71
CA HIS A 308 -20.47 12.66 13.42
C HIS A 308 -20.37 13.56 14.65
N LEU A 309 -20.29 14.88 14.42
CA LEU A 309 -20.35 15.86 15.48
C LEU A 309 -21.79 16.06 15.94
N LEU A 310 -21.99 16.12 17.25
CA LEU A 310 -23.32 16.42 17.81
C LEU A 310 -23.68 17.88 17.51
N HIS A 311 -24.95 18.12 17.17
CA HIS A 311 -25.47 19.45 16.85
C HIS A 311 -24.73 20.16 15.71
N THR A 312 -24.28 19.41 14.70
CA THR A 312 -23.51 19.92 13.55
C THR A 312 -24.15 21.15 12.92
N ASP A 313 -25.46 21.14 12.64
CA ASP A 313 -26.15 22.26 12.00
C ASP A 313 -26.10 23.54 12.87
N ALA A 314 -26.36 23.42 14.18
CA ALA A 314 -26.31 24.57 15.09
C ALA A 314 -24.88 25.12 15.27
N LEU A 315 -23.86 24.23 15.27
CA LEU A 315 -22.46 24.64 15.30
C LEU A 315 -22.06 25.35 14.01
N PHE A 316 -22.52 24.85 12.86
CA PHE A 316 -22.27 25.46 11.55
C PHE A 316 -22.94 26.84 11.45
N ASP A 317 -24.21 26.96 11.83
CA ASP A 317 -24.94 28.24 11.85
C ASP A 317 -24.26 29.28 12.75
N ALA A 318 -23.80 28.87 13.94
CA ALA A 318 -23.08 29.74 14.86
C ALA A 318 -21.71 30.17 14.29
N LEU A 319 -21.01 29.27 13.58
CA LEU A 319 -19.73 29.56 12.95
C LEU A 319 -19.91 30.55 11.77
N GLN A 320 -20.91 30.32 10.93
CA GLN A 320 -21.24 31.19 9.80
C GLN A 320 -21.68 32.58 10.27
N ALA A 321 -22.48 32.67 11.34
CA ALA A 321 -22.88 33.95 11.93
C ALA A 321 -21.69 34.74 12.51
N ARG A 322 -20.66 34.05 13.00
CA ARG A 322 -19.45 34.65 13.58
C ARG A 322 -18.45 35.12 12.52
N HIS A 323 -18.44 34.47 11.36
CA HIS A 323 -17.48 34.70 10.28
C HIS A 323 -18.20 34.87 8.92
N PRO A 324 -19.02 35.93 8.75
CA PRO A 324 -19.77 36.15 7.51
C PRO A 324 -18.88 36.44 6.29
N GLU A 325 -17.60 36.74 6.49
CA GLU A 325 -16.60 36.96 5.45
C GLU A 325 -16.08 35.67 4.80
N VAL A 326 -16.31 34.51 5.43
CA VAL A 326 -15.85 33.20 4.95
C VAL A 326 -16.98 32.51 4.19
N GLU A 327 -16.69 32.02 2.98
CA GLU A 327 -17.62 31.17 2.24
C GLU A 327 -17.63 29.78 2.88
N MET A 328 -18.72 29.42 3.56
CA MET A 328 -18.83 28.14 4.26
C MET A 328 -19.82 27.20 3.58
N ALA A 329 -19.46 25.91 3.48
CA ALA A 329 -20.34 24.86 3.02
C ALA A 329 -20.33 23.66 3.97
N LEU A 330 -21.52 23.08 4.21
CA LEU A 330 -21.71 21.85 4.97
C LEU A 330 -22.14 20.73 4.01
N LEU A 331 -21.26 19.78 3.72
CA LEU A 331 -21.43 18.83 2.61
C LEU A 331 -21.28 17.38 3.04
N ASP A 332 -22.19 16.51 2.58
CA ASP A 332 -22.05 15.06 2.76
C ASP A 332 -21.20 14.46 1.63
N TYR A 333 -19.92 14.25 1.91
CA TYR A 333 -18.99 13.65 0.94
C TYR A 333 -19.41 12.23 0.53
N GLY A 334 -20.18 11.51 1.35
CA GLY A 334 -20.69 10.18 0.98
C GLY A 334 -21.64 10.17 -0.22
N THR A 335 -22.13 11.34 -0.64
CA THR A 335 -22.96 11.52 -1.84
C THR A 335 -22.17 11.90 -3.10
N LEU A 336 -20.87 12.16 -2.96
CA LEU A 336 -19.98 12.54 -4.05
C LEU A 336 -19.09 11.35 -4.42
N ASP A 337 -18.78 11.19 -5.70
CA ASP A 337 -17.69 10.30 -6.10
C ASP A 337 -16.33 10.87 -5.65
N PHE A 338 -15.31 10.01 -5.58
CA PHE A 338 -14.03 10.42 -5.00
C PHE A 338 -13.35 11.54 -5.81
N LYS A 339 -13.51 11.56 -7.14
CA LYS A 339 -12.98 12.63 -7.97
C LYS A 339 -13.60 13.99 -7.60
N ALA A 340 -14.93 14.05 -7.44
CA ALA A 340 -15.63 15.25 -7.04
C ALA A 340 -15.25 15.72 -5.64
N GLN A 341 -14.97 14.79 -4.71
CA GLN A 341 -14.43 15.13 -3.39
C GLN A 341 -13.06 15.81 -3.53
N LEU A 342 -12.14 15.25 -4.32
CA LEU A 342 -10.82 15.83 -4.54
C LEU A 342 -10.87 17.19 -5.25
N GLU A 343 -11.75 17.37 -6.25
CA GLU A 343 -11.94 18.66 -6.92
C GLU A 343 -12.43 19.73 -5.95
N LEU A 344 -13.31 19.35 -5.01
CA LEU A 344 -13.77 20.24 -3.95
C LEU A 344 -12.64 20.59 -2.98
N ASP A 345 -11.85 19.60 -2.56
CA ASP A 345 -10.70 19.80 -1.67
C ASP A 345 -9.69 20.78 -2.28
N GLN A 346 -9.41 20.68 -3.59
CA GLN A 346 -8.51 21.61 -4.29
C GLN A 346 -8.97 23.06 -4.25
N THR A 347 -10.26 23.32 -4.09
CA THR A 347 -10.81 24.68 -3.98
C THR A 347 -11.03 25.14 -2.55
N THR A 348 -10.86 24.25 -1.58
CA THR A 348 -11.14 24.47 -0.16
C THR A 348 -9.88 24.96 0.53
N ASP A 349 -9.99 26.05 1.28
CA ASP A 349 -8.85 26.58 2.03
C ASP A 349 -8.80 26.04 3.47
N ILE A 350 -9.97 25.74 4.06
CA ILE A 350 -10.08 25.12 5.38
C ILE A 350 -11.04 23.94 5.27
N LEU A 351 -10.53 22.73 5.46
CA LEU A 351 -11.35 21.52 5.52
C LEU A 351 -11.55 21.11 6.97
N VAL A 352 -12.80 20.87 7.36
CA VAL A 352 -13.17 20.38 8.69
C VAL A 352 -13.78 18.99 8.54
N GLY A 353 -13.05 17.97 8.98
CA GLY A 353 -13.50 16.58 8.96
C GLY A 353 -13.27 15.86 10.30
N VAL A 354 -14.06 14.83 10.56
CA VAL A 354 -13.86 13.94 11.72
C VAL A 354 -12.86 12.83 11.35
N HIS A 355 -12.07 12.40 12.35
CA HIS A 355 -11.02 11.38 12.24
C HIS A 355 -11.34 10.23 11.27
N GLY A 356 -10.38 9.92 10.40
CA GLY A 356 -10.53 8.99 9.28
C GLY A 356 -10.81 9.76 8.01
N ALA A 357 -12.06 10.21 7.80
CA ALA A 357 -12.40 10.98 6.59
C ALA A 357 -11.60 12.29 6.51
N GLY A 358 -11.55 13.06 7.61
CA GLY A 358 -10.76 14.29 7.65
C GLY A 358 -9.24 14.07 7.73
N LEU A 359 -8.75 12.84 7.83
CA LEU A 359 -7.31 12.55 7.70
C LEU A 359 -6.96 12.12 6.27
N THR A 360 -7.92 11.54 5.54
CA THR A 360 -7.72 11.16 4.14
C THR A 360 -7.62 12.39 3.24
N HIS A 361 -8.52 13.37 3.45
CA HIS A 361 -8.51 14.66 2.76
C HIS A 361 -7.61 15.63 3.50
#